data_AF-A0A953IQS3-F1
#
_entry.id   AF-A0A953IQS3-F1
#
_cell.length_a   1.000
_cell.length_b   1.000
_cell.length_c   1.000
_cell.angle_alpha   90.00
_cell.angle_beta   90.00
_cell.angle_gamma   90.00
#
_symmetry.space_group_name_H-M   'P 1'
#
loop_
_entity.id
_entity.type
_entity.pdbx_description
1 polymer ?
#
loop_
_entity_poly.entity_id
_entity_poly.type
_entity_poly.pdbx_seq_one_letter_code
_entity_poly.pdbx_strand_id
1 'polypeptide(L)'
;MALKSQSHARSGKTAAASSRRGARARTREKSITVVSRDDPRKGKTDWAAFDALTDEEIEEAVRNDPDAVPFDFDWSKAVLVVPPKKKAISIRVDEDVLDYFKKQGEGYQRRINAVLRSFMNEKKKTKKRA
;
A
#
# COMPACT_ATOMS: atom_id res chain seq x y z
N MET A 1 43.63 -53.68 -15.32
CA MET A 1 44.26 -52.35 -15.09
C MET A 1 43.13 -51.35 -14.88
N ALA A 2 42.80 -51.02 -13.63
CA ALA A 2 43.23 -49.79 -12.93
C ALA A 2 42.66 -48.53 -13.62
N LEU A 3 41.92 -47.60 -13.00
CA LEU A 3 41.78 -47.23 -11.59
C LEU A 3 40.48 -46.40 -11.40
N LYS A 4 39.93 -46.45 -10.18
CA LYS A 4 38.84 -45.60 -9.67
C LYS A 4 39.11 -44.10 -9.82
N SER A 5 38.05 -43.30 -10.04
CA SER A 5 37.90 -42.03 -9.33
C SER A 5 36.44 -41.77 -8.98
N GLN A 6 36.16 -41.85 -7.69
CA GLN A 6 35.02 -41.18 -7.07
C GLN A 6 35.41 -39.72 -6.84
N SER A 7 34.49 -38.79 -7.04
CA SER A 7 34.52 -37.49 -6.37
C SER A 7 33.16 -37.21 -5.73
N HIS A 8 33.16 -37.25 -4.40
CA HIS A 8 32.12 -36.73 -3.54
C HIS A 8 32.21 -35.19 -3.51
N ALA A 9 31.06 -34.52 -3.51
CA ALA A 9 30.94 -33.19 -2.88
C ALA A 9 29.68 -33.16 -2.02
N ARG A 10 29.89 -32.70 -0.78
CA ARG A 10 29.00 -32.77 0.38
C ARG A 10 27.98 -31.63 0.41
N SER A 11 26.87 -31.93 1.08
CA SER A 11 26.24 -31.13 2.14
C SER A 11 25.62 -29.77 1.77
N GLY A 12 24.30 -29.71 1.91
CA GLY A 12 23.58 -28.44 2.08
C GLY A 12 22.06 -28.61 2.19
N LYS A 13 21.56 -29.45 3.10
CA LYS A 13 20.14 -29.36 3.52
C LYS A 13 19.98 -28.09 4.35
N THR A 14 19.58 -26.97 3.74
CA THR A 14 19.07 -25.83 4.50
C THR A 14 17.59 -26.02 4.75
N ALA A 15 17.27 -26.53 5.94
CA ALA A 15 15.94 -26.42 6.50
C ALA A 15 15.65 -24.93 6.77
N ALA A 16 14.80 -24.31 5.94
CA ALA A 16 14.20 -23.03 6.27
C ALA A 16 12.96 -23.31 7.13
N ALA A 17 13.02 -22.83 8.37
CA ALA A 17 12.10 -23.13 9.45
C ALA A 17 10.62 -22.85 9.11
N SER A 18 9.80 -23.83 9.49
CA SER A 18 8.35 -23.73 9.65
C SER A 18 7.97 -22.48 10.44
N SER A 19 7.35 -21.48 9.80
CA SER A 19 6.52 -20.54 10.53
C SER A 19 5.23 -21.26 10.90
N ARG A 20 5.02 -21.48 12.20
CA ARG A 20 3.74 -21.93 12.73
C ARG A 20 2.70 -20.90 12.28
N ARG A 21 1.83 -21.28 11.34
CA ARG A 21 0.62 -20.53 11.01
C ARG A 21 -0.22 -20.50 12.29
N GLY A 22 -0.10 -19.42 13.05
CA GLY A 22 -1.04 -19.10 14.12
C GLY A 22 -2.45 -19.12 13.53
N ALA A 23 -3.36 -19.82 14.22
CA ALA A 23 -4.72 -20.04 13.79
C ALA A 23 -5.38 -18.72 13.37
N ARG A 24 -5.56 -18.53 12.06
CA ARG A 24 -6.43 -17.47 11.55
C ARG A 24 -7.85 -17.85 11.95
N ALA A 25 -8.51 -16.95 12.67
CA ALA A 25 -9.95 -17.00 12.90
C ALA A 25 -10.67 -17.32 11.59
N ARG A 26 -11.64 -18.23 11.64
CA ARG A 26 -12.37 -18.72 10.46
C ARG A 26 -13.17 -17.59 9.82
N THR A 27 -12.55 -16.89 8.87
CA THR A 27 -13.22 -15.98 7.95
C THR A 27 -14.18 -16.80 7.10
N ARG A 28 -15.43 -16.34 6.92
CA ARG A 28 -16.42 -17.02 6.07
C ARG A 28 -15.85 -17.13 4.64
N GLU A 29 -15.54 -18.35 4.23
CA GLU A 29 -14.81 -18.75 3.02
C GLU A 29 -15.54 -18.42 1.70
N LYS A 30 -16.84 -18.09 1.76
CA LYS A 30 -17.73 -18.13 0.59
C LYS A 30 -17.71 -16.90 -0.33
N SER A 31 -16.94 -15.84 -0.06
CA SER A 31 -17.04 -14.58 -0.84
C SER A 31 -15.74 -14.01 -1.38
N ILE A 32 -14.58 -14.61 -1.12
CA ILE A 32 -13.30 -14.10 -1.62
C ILE A 32 -12.78 -15.03 -2.71
N THR A 33 -12.80 -14.55 -3.95
CA THR A 33 -12.06 -15.20 -5.02
C THR A 33 -10.65 -14.62 -5.12
N VAL A 34 -9.66 -15.47 -4.89
CA VAL A 34 -8.23 -15.16 -5.05
C VAL A 34 -7.86 -15.41 -6.51
N VAL A 35 -7.25 -14.42 -7.16
CA VAL A 35 -6.75 -14.52 -8.55
C VAL A 35 -5.24 -14.31 -8.52
N SER A 36 -4.48 -15.13 -9.25
CA SER A 36 -3.03 -14.98 -9.36
C SER A 36 -2.69 -13.89 -10.37
N ARG A 37 -1.56 -13.20 -10.18
CA ARG A 37 -1.04 -12.25 -11.18
C ARG A 37 -0.68 -12.98 -12.49
N ASP A 38 -0.23 -14.22 -12.38
CA ASP A 38 0.22 -15.04 -13.52
C ASP A 38 -0.96 -15.72 -14.25
N ASP A 39 -2.17 -15.67 -13.68
CA ASP A 39 -3.41 -16.16 -14.29
C ASP A 39 -4.56 -15.17 -14.02
N PRO A 40 -4.54 -13.99 -14.67
CA PRO A 40 -5.59 -13.01 -14.51
C PRO A 40 -6.88 -13.54 -15.15
N ARG A 41 -8.02 -13.20 -14.53
CA ARG A 41 -9.32 -13.50 -15.13
C ARG A 41 -9.44 -12.79 -16.48
N LYS A 42 -9.75 -13.56 -17.52
CA LYS A 42 -10.10 -13.00 -18.82
C LYS A 42 -11.43 -12.26 -18.70
N GLY A 43 -11.40 -10.95 -18.98
CA GLY A 43 -12.61 -10.14 -19.10
C GLY A 43 -13.45 -10.58 -20.31
N LYS A 44 -14.71 -10.14 -20.35
CA LYS A 44 -15.61 -10.35 -21.50
C LYS A 44 -15.44 -9.28 -22.59
N THR A 45 -14.42 -8.43 -22.46
CA THR A 45 -14.17 -7.32 -23.36
C THR A 45 -13.58 -7.83 -24.67
N ASP A 46 -14.15 -7.40 -25.78
CA ASP A 46 -13.57 -7.58 -27.12
C ASP A 46 -12.52 -6.49 -27.36
N TRP A 47 -11.25 -6.85 -27.15
CA TRP A 47 -10.13 -5.92 -27.32
C TRP A 47 -9.85 -5.60 -28.78
N ALA A 48 -10.14 -6.53 -29.70
CA ALA A 48 -9.92 -6.29 -31.13
C ALA A 48 -10.90 -5.25 -31.68
N ALA A 49 -12.15 -5.30 -31.20
CA ALA A 49 -13.14 -4.26 -31.51
C ALA A 49 -12.77 -2.90 -30.89
N PHE A 50 -12.22 -2.88 -29.68
CA PHE A 50 -11.76 -1.64 -29.03
C PHE A 50 -10.58 -1.00 -29.77
N ASP A 51 -9.58 -1.79 -30.15
CA ASP A 51 -8.39 -1.29 -30.85
C ASP A 51 -8.68 -0.81 -32.27
N ALA A 52 -9.80 -1.24 -32.87
CA ALA A 52 -10.26 -0.82 -34.19
C ALA A 52 -11.14 0.44 -34.17
N LEU A 53 -11.57 0.89 -32.98
CA LEU A 53 -12.46 2.04 -32.82
C LEU A 53 -11.71 3.33 -33.18
N THR A 54 -12.33 4.18 -33.99
CA THR A 54 -11.72 5.44 -34.42
C THR A 54 -11.95 6.57 -33.41
N ASP A 55 -11.08 7.58 -33.43
CA ASP A 55 -11.24 8.77 -32.59
C ASP A 55 -12.57 9.50 -32.85
N GLU A 56 -13.03 9.55 -34.10
CA GLU A 56 -14.31 10.16 -34.49
C GLU A 56 -15.52 9.43 -33.87
N GLU A 57 -15.51 8.09 -33.89
CA GLU A 57 -16.55 7.26 -33.27
C GLU A 57 -16.55 7.40 -31.74
N ILE A 58 -15.36 7.55 -31.13
CA ILE A 58 -15.23 7.82 -29.69
C ILE A 58 -15.83 9.18 -29.34
N GLU A 59 -15.52 10.23 -30.10
CA GLU A 59 -16.07 11.56 -29.88
C GLU A 59 -17.59 11.61 -30.04
N GLU A 60 -18.13 10.91 -31.04
CA GLU A 60 -19.58 10.78 -31.22
C GLU A 60 -20.23 10.02 -30.07
N ALA A 61 -19.62 8.93 -29.60
CA ALA A 61 -20.09 8.18 -28.43
C ALA A 61 -20.10 9.05 -27.16
N VAL A 62 -19.03 9.82 -26.91
CA VAL A 62 -18.94 10.74 -25.77
C VAL A 62 -20.00 11.84 -25.86
N ARG A 63 -20.25 12.40 -27.05
CA ARG A 63 -21.26 13.45 -27.26
C ARG A 63 -22.68 12.96 -26.99
N ASN A 64 -22.94 11.69 -27.33
CA ASN A 64 -24.25 11.06 -27.18
C ASN A 64 -24.47 10.45 -25.78
N ASP A 65 -23.44 10.37 -24.95
CA ASP A 65 -23.53 9.84 -23.60
C ASP A 65 -24.00 10.91 -22.59
N PRO A 66 -25.20 10.78 -21.99
CA PRO A 66 -25.70 11.74 -21.00
C PRO A 66 -24.88 11.76 -19.70
N ASP A 67 -24.10 10.71 -19.40
CA ASP A 67 -23.24 10.64 -18.22
C ASP A 67 -21.86 11.26 -18.48
N ALA A 68 -21.51 11.55 -19.74
CA ALA A 68 -20.29 12.23 -20.14
C ALA A 68 -20.39 13.75 -19.95
N VAL A 69 -20.69 14.17 -18.72
CA VAL A 69 -20.79 15.58 -18.35
C VAL A 69 -19.39 16.21 -18.38
N PRO A 70 -19.17 17.33 -19.10
CA PRO A 70 -17.89 18.03 -19.09
C PRO A 70 -17.53 18.49 -17.67
N PHE A 71 -16.44 17.97 -17.11
CA PHE A 71 -15.89 18.43 -15.83
C PHE A 71 -14.89 19.56 -16.09
N ASP A 72 -15.30 20.80 -15.81
CA ASP A 72 -14.41 21.96 -15.82
C ASP A 72 -13.58 22.00 -14.52
N PHE A 73 -12.56 21.14 -14.43
CA PHE A 73 -11.60 21.18 -13.34
C PHE A 73 -10.34 21.94 -13.76
N ASP A 74 -10.12 23.10 -13.16
CA ASP A 74 -8.92 23.89 -13.36
C ASP A 74 -7.71 23.24 -12.65
N TRP A 75 -7.03 22.35 -13.37
CA TRP A 75 -5.83 21.66 -12.89
C TRP A 75 -4.67 22.61 -12.58
N SER A 76 -4.68 23.86 -13.07
CA SER A 76 -3.62 24.84 -12.76
C SER A 76 -3.59 25.23 -11.27
N LYS A 77 -4.73 25.08 -10.57
CA LYS A 77 -4.86 25.31 -9.13
C LYS A 77 -4.60 24.06 -8.28
N ALA A 78 -4.35 22.91 -8.90
CA ALA A 78 -4.12 21.68 -8.16
C ALA A 78 -2.82 21.77 -7.34
N VAL A 79 -2.94 21.70 -6.01
CA VAL A 79 -1.78 21.69 -5.12
C VAL A 79 -1.32 20.26 -4.88
N LEU A 80 -0.09 19.94 -5.29
CA LEU A 80 0.52 18.65 -4.98
C LEU A 80 0.82 18.57 -3.47
N VAL A 81 -0.01 17.82 -2.74
CA VAL A 81 0.23 17.54 -1.32
C VAL A 81 1.01 16.24 -1.20
N VAL A 82 2.35 16.33 -1.14
CA VAL A 82 3.18 15.16 -0.82
C VAL A 82 3.18 14.95 0.70
N PRO A 83 2.63 13.84 1.22
CA PRO A 83 2.67 13.59 2.65
C PRO A 83 4.12 13.43 3.11
N PRO A 84 4.52 14.02 4.24
CA PRO A 84 5.88 13.88 4.73
C PRO A 84 6.18 12.40 5.05
N LYS A 85 7.30 11.88 4.54
CA LYS A 85 7.77 10.52 4.83
C LYS A 85 7.95 10.36 6.34
N LYS A 86 7.22 9.41 6.94
CA LYS A 86 7.39 9.04 8.35
C LYS A 86 8.49 7.98 8.45
N LYS A 87 9.37 8.11 9.43
CA LYS A 87 10.35 7.06 9.76
C LYS A 87 9.72 6.15 10.82
N ALA A 88 9.68 4.84 10.55
CA ALA A 88 9.27 3.85 11.54
C ALA A 88 10.43 3.67 12.54
N ILE A 89 10.24 4.16 13.75
CA ILE A 89 11.20 4.00 14.85
C ILE A 89 10.52 3.28 16.00
N SER A 90 11.29 2.45 16.71
CA SER A 90 10.85 1.86 17.96
C SER A 90 11.26 2.78 19.11
N ILE A 91 10.28 3.42 19.75
CA ILE A 91 10.49 4.25 20.94
C ILE A 91 9.75 3.62 22.12
N ARG A 92 10.32 3.76 23.32
CA ARG A 92 9.62 3.45 24.56
C ARG A 92 8.86 4.68 25.03
N VAL A 93 7.62 4.48 25.44
CA VAL A 93 6.71 5.50 25.96
C VAL A 93 6.10 4.92 27.23
N ASP A 94 5.87 5.76 28.22
CA ASP A 94 5.25 5.35 29.48
C ASP A 94 3.84 4.78 29.25
N GLU A 95 3.45 3.84 30.12
CA GLU A 95 2.22 3.07 29.99
C GLU A 95 0.97 3.96 30.11
N ASP A 96 0.97 4.87 31.08
CA ASP A 96 -0.09 5.84 31.32
C ASP A 96 -0.34 6.78 30.13
N VAL A 97 0.74 7.24 29.50
CA VAL A 97 0.70 8.06 28.29
C VAL A 97 0.13 7.27 27.12
N LEU A 98 0.57 6.03 26.91
CA LEU A 98 0.04 5.17 25.86
C LEU A 98 -1.45 4.89 26.06
N ASP A 99 -1.87 4.60 27.29
CA ASP A 99 -3.25 4.32 27.62
C ASP A 99 -4.16 5.53 27.44
N TYR A 100 -3.68 6.72 27.83
CA TYR A 100 -4.38 7.98 27.55
C TYR A 100 -4.68 8.15 26.06
N PHE A 101 -3.68 7.96 25.19
CA PHE A 101 -3.89 8.12 23.75
C PHE A 101 -4.72 7.01 23.11
N LYS A 102 -4.65 5.78 23.64
CA LYS A 102 -5.47 4.63 23.21
C LYS A 102 -6.94 4.81 23.59
N LYS A 103 -7.24 5.37 24.76
CA LYS A 103 -8.62 5.68 25.20
C LYS A 103 -9.37 6.59 24.23
N GLN A 104 -8.64 7.41 23.47
CA GLN A 104 -9.22 8.30 22.44
C GLN A 104 -9.50 7.60 21.10
N GLY A 105 -9.42 6.27 21.04
CA GLY A 105 -9.81 5.46 19.89
C GLY A 105 -8.69 5.23 18.86
N GLU A 106 -9.08 4.87 17.64
CA GLU A 106 -8.13 4.57 16.56
C GLU A 106 -7.24 5.78 16.21
N GLY A 107 -6.03 5.51 15.71
CA GLY A 107 -5.10 6.56 15.27
C GLY A 107 -4.30 7.22 16.39
N TYR A 108 -4.17 6.59 17.55
CA TYR A 108 -3.38 7.09 18.68
C TYR A 108 -1.93 7.46 18.29
N GLN A 109 -1.29 6.68 17.41
CA GLN A 109 0.05 7.00 16.88
C GLN A 109 0.09 8.33 16.11
N ARG A 110 -0.98 8.66 15.36
CA ARG A 110 -1.09 9.93 14.63
C ARG A 110 -1.20 11.09 15.61
N ARG A 111 -1.93 10.91 16.71
CA ARG A 111 -2.07 11.91 17.79
C ARG A 111 -0.75 12.14 18.52
N ILE A 112 -0.03 11.08 18.87
CA ILE A 112 1.31 11.19 19.47
C ILE A 112 2.24 12.03 18.56
N ASN A 113 2.29 11.73 17.26
CA ASN A 113 3.10 12.49 16.33
C ASN A 113 2.65 13.95 16.18
N ALA A 114 1.35 14.26 16.28
CA ALA A 114 0.85 15.64 16.25
C ALA A 114 1.32 16.45 17.47
N VAL A 115 1.28 15.86 18.66
CA VAL A 115 1.78 16.49 19.90
C VAL A 115 3.28 16.77 19.81
N LEU A 116 4.07 15.78 19.38
CA LEU A 116 5.51 15.96 19.19
C LEU A 116 5.84 17.09 18.19
N ARG A 117 5.04 17.23 17.11
CA ARG A 117 5.19 18.33 16.15
C ARG A 117 4.85 19.68 16.76
N SER A 118 3.78 19.77 17.55
CA SER A 118 3.41 21.02 18.22
C SER A 118 4.52 21.48 19.16
N PHE A 119 5.04 20.59 19.99
CA PHE A 119 6.16 20.88 20.89
C PHE A 119 7.41 21.34 20.12
N MET A 120 7.75 20.65 19.01
CA MET A 120 8.87 21.04 18.15
C MET A 120 8.70 22.46 17.59
N ASN A 121 7.50 22.80 17.11
CA ASN A 121 7.20 24.10 16.51
C ASN A 121 7.30 25.24 17.53
N GLU A 122 6.81 25.03 18.74
CA GLU A 122 6.92 26.01 19.83
C GLU A 122 8.39 26.28 20.20
N LYS A 123 9.19 25.23 20.40
CA LYS A 123 10.63 25.36 20.69
C LYS A 123 11.41 26.03 19.56
N LYS A 124 11.01 25.84 18.30
CA LYS A 124 11.61 26.54 17.15
C LYS A 124 11.27 28.04 17.15
N LYS A 125 10.03 28.41 17.48
CA LYS A 125 9.62 29.82 17.54
C LYS A 125 10.39 30.60 18.60
N THR A 126 10.62 30.02 19.77
CA THR A 126 11.37 30.68 20.85
C THR A 126 12.84 30.89 20.49
N LYS A 127 13.49 29.93 19.80
CA LYS A 127 14.88 30.07 19.34
C LYS A 127 15.08 31.09 18.22
N LYS A 128 14.03 31.44 17.47
CA LYS A 128 14.10 32.45 16.40
C LYS A 128 13.89 33.88 16.94
N ARG A 129 13.46 34.01 18.20
CA ARG A 129 13.16 35.27 18.88
C ARG A 129 14.23 35.69 19.90
N ALA A 130 15.23 34.84 20.11
CA ALA A 130 16.42 35.11 20.92
C ALA A 130 17.62 35.27 19.98
#